data_AF-A0AAN2PIC3-F1
#
_entry.id   AF-A0AAN2PIC3-F1
#
_cell.length_a   1.000
_cell.length_b   1.000
_cell.length_c   1.000
_cell.angle_alpha   90.00
_cell.angle_beta   90.00
_cell.angle_gamma   90.00
#
_symmetry.space_group_name_H-M   'P 1'
#
loop_
_entity.id
_entity.type
_entity.pdbx_description
1 polymer ?
#
loop_
_entity_poly.entity_id
_entity_poly.type
_entity_poly.pdbx_seq_one_letter_code
_entity_poly.pdbx_strand_id
1 'polypeptide(L)'
;MGIANFSKFTQFKDLINALPADYTDEMIQSEQFLHERDQKKKLEIYYAPFEYVNERAKVVIVGITPGLHQMKKSYSTVINARGHTHSDEEILHEVKKIPVLKER
;
A
#
# COMPACT_ATOMS: atom_id res chain seq x y z
N MET A 1 11.45 -0.03 -14.79
CA MET A 1 10.17 0.65 -14.46
C MET A 1 10.05 0.50 -12.96
N GLY A 2 9.91 1.57 -12.18
CA GLY A 2 10.07 1.52 -10.72
C GLY A 2 8.96 0.79 -9.96
N ILE A 3 8.13 -0.03 -10.63
CA ILE A 3 6.99 -0.74 -10.05
C ILE A 3 7.24 -2.25 -10.22
N ALA A 4 7.02 -3.02 -9.17
CA ALA A 4 7.14 -4.47 -9.21
C ALA A 4 6.21 -5.09 -10.28
N ASN A 5 6.70 -6.06 -11.04
CA ASN A 5 5.94 -6.72 -12.12
C ASN A 5 4.65 -7.41 -11.66
N PHE A 6 4.57 -7.78 -10.37
CA PHE A 6 3.40 -8.39 -9.75
C PHE A 6 2.47 -7.36 -9.10
N SER A 7 2.70 -6.07 -9.31
CA SER A 7 1.93 -5.02 -8.67
C SER A 7 0.44 -5.14 -9.00
N LYS A 8 -0.40 -4.96 -7.98
CA LYS A 8 -1.85 -4.83 -8.10
C LYS A 8 -2.31 -3.39 -7.97
N PHE A 9 -1.39 -2.43 -8.02
CA PHE A 9 -1.69 -1.03 -7.70
C PHE A 9 -2.78 -0.44 -8.57
N THR A 10 -2.73 -0.62 -9.89
CA THR A 10 -3.78 -0.08 -10.78
C THR A 10 -5.17 -0.62 -10.42
N GLN A 11 -5.27 -1.89 -10.03
CA GLN A 11 -6.55 -2.51 -9.63
C GLN A 11 -7.09 -1.91 -8.33
N PHE A 12 -6.24 -1.73 -7.32
CA PHE A 12 -6.67 -1.24 -6.00
C PHE A 12 -6.72 0.27 -5.90
N LYS A 13 -6.00 1.01 -6.75
CA LYS A 13 -5.97 2.48 -6.76
C LYS A 13 -7.37 3.07 -6.90
N ASP A 14 -8.20 2.51 -7.78
CA ASP A 14 -9.57 2.98 -7.96
C ASP A 14 -10.43 2.73 -6.72
N LEU A 15 -10.28 1.57 -6.08
CA LEU A 15 -10.95 1.24 -4.82
C LEU A 15 -10.52 2.17 -3.68
N ILE A 16 -9.22 2.48 -3.59
CA ILE A 16 -8.67 3.41 -2.61
C ILE A 16 -9.22 4.83 -2.86
N ASN A 17 -9.27 5.27 -4.12
CA ASN A 17 -9.79 6.59 -4.48
C ASN A 17 -11.30 6.72 -4.25
N ALA A 18 -12.04 5.62 -4.21
CA ALA A 18 -13.46 5.58 -3.91
C ALA A 18 -13.78 5.66 -2.40
N LEU A 19 -12.77 5.56 -1.53
CA LEU A 19 -12.97 5.69 -0.08
C LEU A 19 -13.41 7.11 0.32
N PRO A 20 -14.20 7.24 1.40
CA PRO A 20 -14.50 8.53 2.00
C PRO A 20 -13.26 9.12 2.70
N ALA A 21 -13.29 10.42 2.98
CA ALA A 21 -12.16 11.12 3.60
C ALA A 21 -11.87 10.64 5.04
N ASP A 22 -12.88 10.12 5.72
CA ASP A 22 -12.87 9.65 7.12
C ASP A 22 -12.91 8.12 7.23
N TYR A 23 -12.30 7.41 6.26
CA TYR A 23 -12.27 5.94 6.27
C TYR A 23 -11.67 5.36 7.56
N THR A 24 -12.18 4.19 7.96
CA THR A 24 -11.76 3.50 9.18
C THR A 24 -10.82 2.32 8.89
N ASP A 25 -10.26 1.74 9.94
CA ASP A 25 -9.37 0.56 9.84
C ASP A 25 -10.13 -0.65 9.31
N GLU A 26 -11.40 -0.80 9.69
CA GLU A 26 -12.28 -1.87 9.21
C GLU A 26 -12.56 -1.74 7.71
N MET A 27 -12.66 -0.52 7.18
CA MET A 27 -12.88 -0.30 5.75
C MET A 27 -11.69 -0.78 4.93
N ILE A 28 -10.46 -0.51 5.37
CA ILE A 28 -9.24 -0.93 4.68
C ILE A 28 -8.88 -2.40 4.96
N GLN A 29 -9.47 -3.01 5.98
CA GLN A 29 -9.39 -4.45 6.29
C GLN A 29 -10.67 -5.20 5.88
N SER A 30 -11.39 -4.72 4.88
CA SER A 30 -12.60 -5.37 4.37
C SER A 30 -12.31 -6.30 3.19
N GLU A 31 -13.29 -7.13 2.81
CA GLU A 31 -13.21 -8.05 1.66
C GLU A 31 -12.82 -7.34 0.35
N GLN A 32 -13.16 -6.06 0.19
CA GLN A 32 -12.81 -5.29 -1.02
C GLN A 32 -11.30 -5.10 -1.19
N PHE A 33 -10.55 -5.15 -0.09
CA PHE A 33 -9.08 -5.03 -0.05
C PHE A 33 -8.39 -6.34 0.31
N LEU A 34 -9.13 -7.44 0.42
CA LEU A 34 -8.56 -8.76 0.68
C LEU A 34 -7.72 -9.20 -0.53
N HIS A 35 -6.41 -9.33 -0.32
CA HIS A 35 -5.47 -9.77 -1.34
C HIS A 35 -5.35 -11.29 -1.38
N GLU A 36 -5.23 -11.91 -0.21
CA GLU A 36 -5.09 -13.36 -0.08
C GLU A 36 -5.68 -13.86 1.25
N ARG A 37 -6.24 -15.06 1.24
CA ARG A 37 -6.73 -15.75 2.43
C ARG A 37 -6.25 -17.19 2.44
N ASP A 38 -5.53 -17.57 3.49
CA ASP A 38 -5.13 -18.95 3.76
C ASP A 38 -5.99 -19.50 4.92
N GLN A 39 -7.01 -20.27 4.56
CA GLN A 39 -7.95 -20.85 5.53
C GLN A 39 -7.28 -21.84 6.50
N LYS A 40 -6.25 -22.56 6.04
CA LYS A 40 -5.55 -23.55 6.87
C LYS A 40 -4.72 -22.86 7.95
N LYS A 41 -4.08 -21.75 7.59
CA LYS A 41 -3.27 -20.94 8.53
C LYS A 41 -4.08 -19.89 9.28
N LYS A 42 -5.36 -19.71 8.96
CA LYS A 42 -6.23 -18.64 9.48
C LYS A 42 -5.58 -17.27 9.28
N LEU A 43 -5.04 -17.04 8.08
CA LEU A 43 -4.35 -15.82 7.72
C LEU A 43 -5.11 -15.09 6.62
N GLU A 44 -5.20 -13.78 6.77
CA GLU A 44 -5.75 -12.87 5.78
C GLU A 44 -4.72 -11.78 5.51
N ILE A 45 -4.48 -11.52 4.22
CA ILE A 45 -3.54 -10.53 3.75
C ILE A 45 -4.35 -9.47 3.03
N TYR A 46 -4.32 -8.26 3.57
CA TYR A 46 -4.98 -7.10 2.99
C TYR A 46 -3.99 -6.30 2.15
N TYR A 47 -4.49 -5.67 1.09
CA TYR A 47 -3.66 -4.94 0.15
C TYR A 47 -3.07 -3.66 0.77
N ALA A 48 -1.79 -3.42 0.52
CA ALA A 48 -1.10 -2.18 0.86
C ALA A 48 -0.14 -1.75 -0.27
N PRO A 49 -0.22 -0.50 -0.77
CA PRO A 49 0.48 -0.05 -1.98
C PRO A 49 1.99 0.23 -1.77
N PHE A 50 2.80 -0.80 -1.48
CA PHE A 50 4.25 -0.67 -1.25
C PHE A 50 5.12 -1.24 -2.39
N GLU A 51 4.57 -1.34 -3.60
CA GLU A 51 5.17 -2.09 -4.72
C GLU A 51 6.18 -1.29 -5.55
N TYR A 52 6.60 -0.11 -5.11
CA TYR A 52 7.74 0.60 -5.73
C TYR A 52 9.07 -0.11 -5.43
N VAL A 53 9.87 -0.28 -6.48
CA VAL A 53 11.19 -0.91 -6.46
C VAL A 53 12.22 0.06 -6.99
N ASN A 54 13.24 0.35 -6.18
CA ASN A 54 14.41 1.08 -6.64
C ASN A 54 15.39 0.10 -7.31
N GLU A 55 15.33 -0.01 -8.63
CA GLU A 55 16.19 -0.89 -9.44
C GLU A 55 17.70 -0.57 -9.31
N ARG A 56 18.05 0.63 -8.84
CA ARG A 56 19.44 1.05 -8.61
C ARG A 56 19.97 0.70 -7.22
N ALA A 57 19.14 0.12 -6.35
CA ALA A 57 19.53 -0.23 -4.99
C ALA A 57 20.57 -1.37 -4.98
N LYS A 58 21.61 -1.22 -4.16
CA LYS A 58 22.66 -2.25 -3.97
C LYS A 58 22.34 -3.22 -2.83
N VAL A 59 21.39 -2.86 -1.97
CA VAL A 59 21.01 -3.61 -0.76
C VAL A 59 19.50 -3.68 -0.70
N VAL A 60 18.99 -4.86 -0.34
CA VAL A 60 17.56 -5.09 -0.11
C VAL A 60 17.35 -5.41 1.37
N ILE A 61 16.37 -4.74 1.99
CA ILE A 61 15.92 -5.03 3.35
C ILE A 61 14.63 -5.83 3.22
N VAL A 62 14.63 -7.06 3.72
CA VAL A 62 13.44 -7.92 3.77
C VAL A 62 12.95 -7.96 5.21
N GLY A 63 11.69 -7.59 5.41
CA GLY A 63 11.03 -7.61 6.70
C GLY A 63 9.52 -7.83 6.53
N ILE A 64 8.81 -8.00 7.64
CA ILE A 64 7.36 -8.29 7.67
C ILE A 64 6.46 -7.08 7.37
N THR A 65 7.03 -5.89 7.14
CA THR A 65 6.31 -4.66 6.78
C THR A 65 5.53 -4.83 5.48
N PRO A 66 4.41 -4.12 5.27
CA PRO A 66 3.87 -3.02 6.08
C PRO A 66 2.97 -3.46 7.26
N GLY A 67 3.07 -2.76 8.39
CA GLY A 67 2.08 -2.86 9.50
C GLY A 67 0.88 -1.93 9.31
N LEU A 68 -0.14 -2.02 10.18
CA LEU A 68 -1.40 -1.25 10.07
C LEU A 68 -1.17 0.26 9.93
N HIS A 69 -0.29 0.85 10.74
CA HIS A 69 0.03 2.28 10.63
C HIS A 69 0.61 2.67 9.26
N GLN A 70 1.49 1.83 8.71
CA GLN A 70 2.08 2.06 7.39
C GLN A 70 1.04 1.89 6.29
N MET A 71 0.17 0.88 6.42
CA MET A 71 -0.98 0.67 5.53
C MET A 71 -1.91 1.88 5.52
N LYS A 72 -2.33 2.39 6.69
CA LYS A 72 -3.18 3.59 6.78
C LYS A 72 -2.57 4.79 6.07
N LYS A 73 -1.31 5.08 6.36
CA LYS A 73 -0.58 6.20 5.71
C LYS A 73 -0.47 6.00 4.21
N SER A 74 -0.26 4.77 3.75
CA SER A 74 -0.13 4.48 2.32
C SER A 74 -1.44 4.75 1.56
N TYR A 75 -2.59 4.45 2.16
CA TYR A 75 -3.89 4.79 1.60
C TYR A 75 -4.10 6.30 1.57
N SER A 76 -3.76 7.01 2.66
CA SER A 76 -3.83 8.47 2.69
C SER A 76 -2.95 9.11 1.61
N THR A 77 -1.74 8.59 1.37
CA THR A 77 -0.85 9.08 0.32
C THR A 77 -1.47 8.93 -1.07
N VAL A 78 -2.10 7.79 -1.37
CA VAL A 78 -2.79 7.56 -2.65
C VAL A 78 -3.99 8.50 -2.79
N ILE A 79 -4.81 8.64 -1.75
CA ILE A 79 -5.99 9.52 -1.75
C ILE A 79 -5.57 10.98 -1.94
N ASN A 80 -4.49 11.44 -1.29
CA ASN A 80 -3.99 12.81 -1.43
C ASN A 80 -3.43 13.10 -2.84
N ALA A 81 -2.97 12.07 -3.56
CA ALA A 81 -2.55 12.21 -4.96
C ALA A 81 -3.73 12.26 -5.95
N ARG A 82 -4.97 12.00 -5.49
CA ARG A 82 -6.18 12.06 -6.33
C ARG A 82 -6.31 13.45 -6.96
N GLY A 83 -6.67 13.47 -8.25
CA GLY A 83 -6.87 14.72 -9.01
C GLY A 83 -5.59 15.44 -9.44
N HIS A 84 -4.40 14.94 -9.09
CA HIS A 84 -3.11 15.45 -9.55
C HIS A 84 -2.61 14.64 -10.75
N THR A 85 -1.77 15.26 -11.59
CA THR A 85 -1.10 14.59 -12.72
C THR A 85 0.13 13.81 -12.26
N HIS A 86 -0.06 12.87 -11.32
CA HIS A 86 0.99 11.95 -10.88
C HIS A 86 0.85 10.58 -11.55
N SER A 87 1.97 10.04 -11.99
CA SER A 87 2.08 8.66 -12.44
C SER A 87 1.98 7.68 -11.27
N ASP A 88 1.62 6.43 -11.57
CA ASP A 88 1.57 5.37 -10.56
C ASP A 88 2.93 5.15 -9.87
N GLU A 89 4.02 5.32 -10.60
CA GLU A 89 5.38 5.19 -10.08
C GLU A 89 5.69 6.30 -9.06
N GLU A 90 5.32 7.55 -9.33
CA GLU A 90 5.51 8.66 -8.39
C GLU A 90 4.69 8.46 -7.11
N ILE A 91 3.43 8.02 -7.23
CA ILE A 91 2.58 7.78 -6.06
C ILE A 91 3.17 6.68 -5.18
N LEU A 92 3.54 5.53 -5.76
CA LEU A 92 4.14 4.42 -5.02
C LEU A 92 5.52 4.78 -4.45
N HIS A 93 6.29 5.63 -5.13
CA HIS A 93 7.55 6.16 -4.62
C HIS A 93 7.33 7.02 -3.36
N GLU A 94 6.30 7.87 -3.32
CA GLU A 94 5.93 8.61 -2.11
C GLU A 94 5.49 7.69 -0.97
N VAL A 95 4.73 6.62 -1.28
CA VAL A 95 4.36 5.62 -0.27
C VAL A 95 5.60 4.97 0.38
N LYS A 96 6.65 4.68 -0.39
CA LYS A 96 7.89 4.09 0.14
C LYS A 96 8.65 4.99 1.12
N LYS A 97 8.34 6.28 1.19
CA LYS A 97 8.96 7.22 2.14
C LYS A 97 8.32 7.20 3.53
N ILE A 98 7.25 6.42 3.74
CA ILE A 98 6.58 6.31 5.04
C ILE A 98 7.54 5.71 6.08
N PRO A 99 7.82 6.41 7.19
CA PRO A 99 8.74 5.91 8.21
C PRO A 99 8.13 4.76 9.00
N VAL A 100 8.96 3.81 9.39
CA VAL A 100 8.64 2.83 10.44
C VAL A 100 8.64 3.60 11.77
N LEU A 101 7.48 3.72 12.42
CA LEU A 101 7.45 4.28 13.77
C LEU A 101 8.16 3.31 14.72
N LYS A 102 9.12 3.83 15.49
CA LYS A 102 9.59 3.17 16.70
C LYS A 102 8.60 3.55 17.79
N GLU A 103 7.91 2.56 18.35
CA GLU A 103 7.20 2.76 19.62
C GLU A 103 8.21 3.33 20.63
N ARG A 104 7.85 4.46 21.25
CA ARG A 104 8.63 5.08 22.33
C ARG A 104 8.12 4.57 23.66
#